data_AF-A0A2Z6QMC6-F1
#
_entry.id   AF-A0A2Z6QMC6-F1
#
_cell.length_a   1.000
_cell.length_b   1.000
_cell.length_c   1.000
_cell.angle_alpha   90.00
_cell.angle_beta   90.00
_cell.angle_gamma   90.00
#
_symmetry.space_group_name_H-M   'P 1'
#
loop_
_entity.id
_entity.type
_entity.pdbx_description
1 polymer ?
#
loop_
_entity_poly.entity_id
_entity_poly.type
_entity_poly.pdbx_seq_one_letter_code
_entity_poly.pdbx_strand_id
1 'polypeptide(L)'
;MVQSLNLNAIISSIKVFRKTHLYIPHLIVNDIRNINFYELKCLGINALAFDKDNTLTTPYSNEIYPPFKNAWEESKKIFGNENLIIVSNSSGTEDDPGSIQAEAIEKSLGVYVLRHTSKKPSCGQELFSHFAAYNPHTIAIIGDRVFTDVLFGNLNGMFTILTRKIISKKGDNFMATMIRHVEYKMLDYYIAKVQQIVSHLAGNNPAVARVGKESPDDVVVVTAVRTPLTKAKKGGFKDTLPEDLLTAVFKAILEKSKIDPKLIQDVAVGNVLPPGGGATVARAASLYAGIPETAGLNTVNRQCSSGLQAVVQIAHEIALDQIEVGIGAGVESMTFHYGAGVLPENTSEQVFSNQAAADCLLPMGITSENVAKEYGITRAKQDAFAALSHKKAAAAQEAGLFNEEIIPVKTKWVDPKTGEEKQIVVSADDGVRKGTTAEGLAKLKPAFSADGTTTAGSSSQVSDGAGAVLLMKRKTAEKLKLPILGKFVRAAVVGVPPRIMGVGPAYAIPAVLKQAGLSVNDIDIYEINEAFASQAVYSIEKLGIDINKVNPKGGAIAIGHPLGATGARQVSTLLTELRRTKKKLGVISMCVGSGMGMAAIFEAEW
;
A
#
# COMPACT_ATOMS: atom_id res chain seq x y z
N MET A 1 4.79 47.29 -29.93
CA MET A 1 5.35 47.87 -28.70
C MET A 1 6.36 46.87 -28.15
N VAL A 2 7.65 47.22 -28.11
CA VAL A 2 8.72 46.30 -27.65
C VAL A 2 8.70 46.32 -26.12
N GLN A 3 8.60 45.15 -25.46
CA GLN A 3 8.74 45.06 -24.00
C GLN A 3 10.08 45.67 -23.57
N SER A 4 10.04 46.78 -22.83
CA SER A 4 11.22 47.36 -22.21
C SER A 4 11.78 46.40 -21.14
N LEU A 5 13.11 46.21 -21.15
CA LEU A 5 13.81 45.33 -20.20
C LEU A 5 13.52 45.77 -18.76
N ASN A 6 12.96 44.88 -17.95
CA ASN A 6 12.72 45.13 -16.52
C ASN A 6 14.05 45.01 -15.74
N LEU A 7 14.80 46.11 -15.69
CA LEU A 7 16.12 46.18 -15.05
C LEU A 7 16.06 45.79 -13.56
N ASN A 8 14.95 46.09 -12.87
CA ASN A 8 14.74 45.75 -11.46
C ASN A 8 14.58 44.25 -11.22
N ALA A 9 13.90 43.53 -12.12
CA ALA A 9 13.85 42.06 -12.09
C ALA A 9 15.24 41.45 -12.31
N ILE A 10 16.05 42.02 -13.22
CA ILE A 10 17.42 41.59 -13.50
C ILE A 10 18.34 41.84 -12.28
N ILE A 11 18.33 43.03 -11.69
CA ILE A 11 19.13 43.36 -10.51
C ILE A 11 18.72 42.52 -9.29
N SER A 12 17.42 42.24 -9.15
CA SER A 12 16.91 41.37 -8.08
C SER A 12 17.33 39.91 -8.27
N SER A 13 17.39 39.43 -9.53
CA SER A 13 17.87 38.08 -9.86
C SER A 13 19.36 37.85 -9.53
N ILE A 14 20.17 38.91 -9.42
CA ILE A 14 21.57 38.79 -8.94
C ILE A 14 21.63 38.54 -7.42
N LYS A 15 20.59 38.92 -6.66
CA LYS A 15 20.47 38.65 -5.21
C LYS A 15 19.99 37.23 -4.89
N VAL A 16 19.76 36.38 -5.90
CA VAL A 16 19.29 34.98 -5.78
C VAL A 16 20.09 34.16 -4.76
N PHE A 17 21.38 34.43 -4.61
CA PHE A 17 22.25 33.66 -3.71
C PHE A 17 22.02 33.90 -2.21
N ARG A 18 21.31 34.95 -1.80
CA ARG A 18 21.12 35.28 -0.36
C ARG A 18 19.73 34.96 0.20
N LYS A 19 18.69 34.83 -0.64
CA LYS A 19 17.30 34.57 -0.20
C LYS A 19 16.55 33.67 -1.20
N THR A 20 17.03 32.44 -1.35
CA THR A 20 16.53 31.46 -2.34
C THR A 20 15.05 31.08 -2.17
N HIS A 21 14.54 31.09 -0.93
CA HIS A 21 13.13 30.79 -0.64
C HIS A 21 12.14 31.72 -1.34
N LEU A 22 12.54 32.96 -1.66
CA LEU A 22 11.67 33.93 -2.34
C LEU A 22 11.33 33.55 -3.78
N TYR A 23 12.06 32.60 -4.37
CA TYR A 23 11.85 32.16 -5.75
C TYR A 23 11.12 30.83 -5.86
N ILE A 24 10.72 30.24 -4.73
CA ILE A 24 9.99 28.97 -4.69
C ILE A 24 8.49 29.29 -4.62
N PRO A 25 7.68 28.85 -5.60
CA PRO A 25 6.23 29.03 -5.53
C PRO A 25 5.60 28.08 -4.51
N HIS A 26 4.49 28.49 -3.90
CA HIS A 26 3.72 27.63 -2.99
C HIS A 26 2.99 26.52 -3.74
N LEU A 27 2.51 26.81 -4.95
CA LEU A 27 1.82 25.85 -5.81
C LEU A 27 2.33 25.98 -7.25
N ILE A 28 2.50 24.85 -7.94
CA ILE A 28 2.86 24.80 -9.35
C ILE A 28 1.78 24.03 -10.10
N VAL A 29 1.19 24.66 -11.11
CA VAL A 29 0.14 24.08 -11.95
C VAL A 29 0.54 24.18 -13.42
N ASN A 30 -0.11 23.39 -14.29
CA ASN A 30 0.15 23.51 -15.72
C ASN A 30 -0.37 24.85 -16.26
N ASP A 31 -1.63 25.17 -16.00
CA ASP A 31 -2.24 26.44 -16.30
C ASP A 31 -3.42 26.70 -15.35
N ILE A 32 -4.13 27.81 -15.51
CA ILE A 32 -5.18 28.23 -14.57
C ILE A 32 -6.35 27.24 -14.47
N ARG A 33 -6.56 26.36 -15.47
CA ARG A 33 -7.62 25.34 -15.42
C ARG A 33 -7.33 24.24 -14.40
N ASN A 34 -6.08 24.15 -13.94
CA ASN A 34 -5.65 23.21 -12.93
C ASN A 34 -5.65 23.82 -11.52
N ILE A 35 -6.21 25.03 -11.35
CA ILE A 35 -6.37 25.66 -10.04
C ILE A 35 -7.76 25.32 -9.50
N ASN A 36 -7.82 24.70 -8.32
CA ASN A 36 -9.07 24.52 -7.59
C ASN A 36 -9.37 25.80 -6.78
N PHE A 37 -10.12 26.71 -7.38
CA PHE A 37 -10.43 28.00 -6.76
C PHE A 37 -11.25 27.89 -5.47
N TYR A 38 -12.10 26.87 -5.35
CA TYR A 38 -12.89 26.64 -4.13
C TYR A 38 -11.98 26.24 -2.96
N GLU A 39 -11.01 25.36 -3.22
CA GLU A 39 -10.05 24.93 -2.21
C GLU A 39 -9.15 26.08 -1.74
N LEU A 40 -8.71 26.96 -2.66
CA LEU A 40 -7.99 28.18 -2.28
C LEU A 40 -8.83 29.04 -1.30
N LYS A 41 -10.13 29.18 -1.57
CA LYS A 41 -11.05 29.92 -0.70
C LYS A 41 -11.17 29.25 0.68
N CYS A 42 -11.25 27.92 0.74
CA CYS A 42 -11.25 27.16 1.99
C CYS A 42 -9.93 27.28 2.78
N LEU A 43 -8.81 27.48 2.10
CA LEU A 43 -7.50 27.74 2.71
C LEU A 43 -7.35 29.17 3.25
N GLY A 44 -8.40 29.99 3.15
CA GLY A 44 -8.40 31.37 3.64
C GLY A 44 -7.88 32.39 2.63
N ILE A 45 -7.68 32.01 1.36
CA ILE A 45 -7.39 32.97 0.30
C ILE A 45 -8.68 33.72 -0.05
N ASN A 46 -8.65 35.03 0.08
CA ASN A 46 -9.81 35.90 -0.09
C ASN A 46 -9.79 36.71 -1.38
N ALA A 47 -8.62 36.95 -1.98
CA ALA A 47 -8.47 37.69 -3.23
C ALA A 47 -7.37 37.08 -4.12
N LEU A 48 -7.47 37.30 -5.43
CA LEU A 48 -6.52 36.79 -6.42
C LEU A 48 -5.95 37.93 -7.28
N ALA A 49 -4.64 37.93 -7.44
CA ALA A 49 -3.91 38.75 -8.40
C ALA A 49 -3.42 37.87 -9.57
N PHE A 50 -3.78 38.23 -10.79
CA PHE A 50 -3.35 37.51 -11.99
C PHE A 50 -2.33 38.32 -12.77
N ASP A 51 -1.24 37.66 -13.17
CA ASP A 51 -0.50 38.13 -14.33
C ASP A 51 -1.35 38.00 -15.61
N LYS A 52 -1.09 38.87 -16.59
CA LYS A 52 -1.87 38.96 -17.82
C LYS A 52 -1.32 38.07 -18.93
N ASP A 53 -0.11 38.37 -19.37
CA ASP A 53 0.48 37.83 -20.60
C ASP A 53 1.04 36.44 -20.33
N ASN A 54 0.64 35.43 -21.10
CA ASN A 54 0.97 34.00 -20.91
C ASN A 54 0.36 33.32 -19.67
N THR A 55 -0.34 34.05 -18.82
CA THR A 55 -1.10 33.51 -17.70
C THR A 55 -2.60 33.45 -18.00
N LEU A 56 -3.22 34.59 -18.39
CA LEU A 56 -4.63 34.68 -18.77
C LEU A 56 -4.83 34.80 -20.28
N THR A 57 -3.95 35.54 -20.95
CA THR A 57 -4.10 35.94 -22.36
C THR A 57 -2.88 35.53 -23.17
N THR A 58 -3.06 35.31 -24.47
CA THR A 58 -1.91 35.29 -25.39
C THR A 58 -1.21 36.64 -25.38
N PRO A 59 0.12 36.71 -25.60
CA PRO A 59 0.85 37.97 -25.63
C PRO A 59 0.14 39.03 -26.49
N TYR A 60 0.02 40.25 -25.95
CA TYR A 60 -0.62 41.42 -26.61
C TYR A 60 -2.14 41.31 -26.85
N SER A 61 -2.79 40.21 -26.46
CA SER A 61 -4.25 40.13 -26.47
C SER A 61 -4.85 40.82 -25.26
N ASN A 62 -6.06 41.36 -25.41
CA ASN A 62 -6.88 41.82 -24.29
C ASN A 62 -7.95 40.80 -23.89
N GLU A 63 -8.18 39.79 -24.74
CA GLU A 63 -9.18 38.75 -24.52
C GLU A 63 -8.59 37.54 -23.78
N ILE A 64 -9.43 36.92 -22.94
CA ILE A 64 -9.12 35.67 -22.26
C ILE A 64 -8.75 34.61 -23.29
N TYR A 65 -7.70 33.85 -23.04
CA TYR A 65 -7.36 32.73 -23.90
C TYR A 65 -8.53 31.73 -23.93
N PRO A 66 -9.10 31.36 -25.08
CA PRO A 66 -10.40 30.67 -25.12
C PRO A 66 -10.51 29.41 -24.25
N PRO A 67 -9.47 28.54 -24.17
CA PRO A 67 -9.49 27.39 -23.26
C PRO A 67 -9.65 27.73 -21.78
N PHE A 68 -9.27 28.94 -21.36
CA PHE A 68 -9.26 29.39 -19.98
C PHE A 68 -10.57 30.05 -19.55
N LYS A 69 -11.52 30.25 -20.48
CA LYS A 69 -12.80 30.91 -20.22
C LYS A 69 -13.55 30.32 -19.03
N ASN A 70 -13.67 28.99 -18.94
CA ASN A 70 -14.41 28.35 -17.84
C ASN A 70 -13.73 28.56 -16.48
N ALA A 71 -12.41 28.41 -16.41
CA ALA A 71 -11.64 28.63 -15.19
C ALA A 71 -11.66 30.10 -14.75
N TRP A 72 -11.64 31.03 -15.72
CA TRP A 72 -11.78 32.46 -15.48
C TRP A 72 -13.14 32.80 -14.86
N GLU A 73 -14.23 32.33 -15.45
CA GLU A 73 -15.59 32.54 -14.92
C GLU A 73 -15.81 31.85 -13.57
N GLU A 74 -15.21 30.68 -13.35
CA GLU A 74 -15.22 30.01 -12.05
C GLU A 74 -14.53 30.85 -10.97
N SER A 75 -13.37 31.43 -11.28
CA SER A 75 -12.65 32.28 -10.34
C SER A 75 -13.49 33.51 -9.96
N LYS A 76 -14.15 34.15 -10.94
CA LYS A 76 -15.09 35.27 -10.73
C LYS A 76 -16.28 34.86 -9.86
N LYS A 77 -16.84 33.67 -10.11
CA LYS A 77 -17.98 33.15 -9.34
C LYS A 77 -17.63 32.89 -7.87
N ILE A 78 -16.42 32.42 -7.58
CA ILE A 78 -16.01 32.03 -6.22
C ILE A 78 -15.51 33.23 -5.41
N PHE A 79 -14.75 34.13 -6.05
CA PHE A 79 -14.11 35.24 -5.37
C PHE A 79 -14.89 36.55 -5.46
N GLY A 80 -15.72 36.74 -6.50
CA GLY A 80 -16.31 38.04 -6.83
C GLY A 80 -15.33 38.90 -7.64
N ASN A 81 -15.84 39.70 -8.58
CA ASN A 81 -15.00 40.50 -9.48
C ASN A 81 -14.17 41.54 -8.73
N GLU A 82 -14.69 42.04 -7.61
CA GLU A 82 -14.05 43.01 -6.72
C GLU A 82 -12.83 42.45 -5.98
N ASN A 83 -12.71 41.12 -5.89
CA ASN A 83 -11.59 40.44 -5.24
C ASN A 83 -10.60 39.85 -6.25
N LEU A 84 -10.76 40.20 -7.53
CA LEU A 84 -9.84 39.84 -8.61
C LEU A 84 -9.18 41.08 -9.16
N ILE A 85 -7.86 41.00 -9.35
CA ILE A 85 -7.10 42.07 -9.99
C ILE A 85 -6.12 41.51 -11.01
N ILE A 86 -5.88 42.27 -12.08
CA ILE A 86 -4.83 41.98 -13.04
C ILE A 86 -3.61 42.84 -12.74
N VAL A 87 -2.44 42.22 -12.61
CA VAL A 87 -1.16 42.91 -12.41
C VAL A 87 -0.27 42.64 -13.61
N SER A 88 -0.09 43.64 -14.48
CA SER A 88 0.69 43.53 -15.72
C SER A 88 1.97 44.37 -15.66
N ASN A 89 3.03 43.91 -16.34
CA ASN A 89 4.27 44.67 -16.56
C ASN A 89 4.24 45.53 -17.84
N SER A 90 3.13 45.47 -18.60
CA SER A 90 2.92 46.17 -19.87
C SER A 90 1.72 47.11 -19.86
N SER A 91 0.77 46.92 -18.95
CA SER A 91 -0.49 47.69 -18.87
C SER A 91 -0.70 48.22 -17.47
N GLY A 92 -1.20 49.45 -17.35
CA GLY A 92 -1.34 50.13 -16.05
C GLY A 92 -0.02 50.60 -15.45
N THR A 93 1.07 50.57 -16.23
CA THR A 93 2.41 51.07 -15.88
C THR A 93 2.65 52.46 -16.46
N GLU A 94 3.81 53.06 -16.17
CA GLU A 94 4.29 54.26 -16.88
C GLU A 94 4.42 54.07 -18.41
N ASP A 95 4.56 52.83 -18.87
CA ASP A 95 4.59 52.48 -20.31
C ASP A 95 3.18 52.45 -20.96
N ASP A 96 2.11 52.73 -20.19
CA ASP A 96 0.71 52.81 -20.63
C ASP A 96 0.14 54.23 -20.40
N PRO A 97 0.53 55.23 -21.23
CA PRO A 97 0.14 56.62 -21.04
C PRO A 97 -1.39 56.76 -21.05
N GLY A 98 -1.93 57.37 -19.99
CA GLY A 98 -3.37 57.54 -19.83
C GLY A 98 -4.13 56.23 -19.54
N SER A 99 -3.45 55.13 -19.19
CA SER A 99 -4.07 53.86 -18.81
C SER A 99 -4.95 53.20 -19.89
N ILE A 100 -4.72 53.54 -21.16
CA ILE A 100 -5.59 53.15 -22.28
C ILE A 100 -5.61 51.62 -22.44
N GLN A 101 -4.47 50.95 -22.30
CA GLN A 101 -4.43 49.49 -22.41
C GLN A 101 -5.12 48.82 -21.23
N ALA A 102 -4.89 49.36 -20.03
CA ALA A 102 -5.52 48.85 -18.83
C ALA A 102 -7.06 48.97 -18.91
N GLU A 103 -7.61 50.10 -19.37
CA GLU A 103 -9.05 50.28 -19.59
C GLU A 103 -9.62 49.30 -20.63
N ALA A 104 -8.86 49.04 -21.71
CA ALA A 104 -9.28 48.07 -22.72
C ALA A 104 -9.35 46.63 -22.18
N ILE A 105 -8.41 46.26 -21.30
CA ILE A 105 -8.38 44.96 -20.64
C ILE A 105 -9.52 44.84 -19.63
N GLU A 106 -9.78 45.89 -18.85
CA GLU A 106 -10.89 45.95 -17.89
C GLU A 106 -12.23 45.73 -18.59
N LYS A 107 -12.43 46.41 -19.72
CA LYS A 107 -13.62 46.23 -20.57
C LYS A 107 -13.76 44.80 -21.08
N SER A 108 -12.65 44.12 -21.37
CA SER A 108 -12.66 42.77 -21.93
C SER A 108 -12.80 41.66 -20.87
N LEU A 109 -12.12 41.78 -19.74
CA LEU A 109 -12.04 40.71 -18.73
C LEU A 109 -13.02 40.94 -17.57
N GLY A 110 -13.50 42.17 -17.41
CA GLY A 110 -14.53 42.55 -16.43
C GLY A 110 -14.00 42.60 -15.00
N VAL A 111 -12.70 42.86 -14.81
CA VAL A 111 -12.03 43.02 -13.52
C VAL A 111 -11.04 44.17 -13.61
N TYR A 112 -10.68 44.77 -12.48
CA TYR A 112 -9.75 45.89 -12.41
C TYR A 112 -8.32 45.49 -12.80
N VAL A 113 -7.61 46.39 -13.48
CA VAL A 113 -6.19 46.27 -13.78
C VAL A 113 -5.42 47.22 -12.87
N LEU A 114 -4.40 46.73 -12.15
CA LEU A 114 -3.63 47.57 -11.25
C LEU A 114 -2.97 48.72 -12.01
N ARG A 115 -3.17 49.95 -11.51
CA ARG A 115 -2.38 51.13 -11.92
C ARG A 115 -1.22 51.28 -10.96
N HIS A 116 0.02 51.21 -11.45
CA HIS A 116 1.23 51.22 -10.64
C HIS A 116 2.38 51.91 -11.38
N THR A 117 3.28 52.54 -10.63
CA THR A 117 4.42 53.26 -11.24
C THR A 117 5.60 52.34 -11.52
N SER A 118 5.70 51.24 -10.77
CA SER A 118 6.85 50.33 -10.81
C SER A 118 6.46 48.91 -11.22
N LYS A 119 7.07 48.35 -12.26
CA LYS A 119 6.82 46.95 -12.69
C LYS A 119 7.03 45.93 -11.56
N LYS A 120 6.35 44.77 -11.62
CA LYS A 120 6.63 43.61 -10.76
C LYS A 120 8.14 43.28 -10.82
N PRO A 121 8.81 43.02 -9.69
CA PRO A 121 8.25 42.75 -8.37
C PRO A 121 8.12 43.97 -7.43
N SER A 122 8.09 45.20 -7.94
CA SER A 122 8.16 46.42 -7.12
C SER A 122 6.84 47.17 -6.87
N CYS A 123 5.72 46.78 -7.49
CA CYS A 123 4.38 47.40 -7.32
C CYS A 123 3.58 46.93 -6.10
N GLY A 124 4.24 46.53 -5.00
CA GLY A 124 3.54 45.91 -3.86
C GLY A 124 2.59 46.90 -3.17
N GLN A 125 3.04 48.14 -3.03
CA GLN A 125 2.32 49.19 -2.31
C GLN A 125 0.96 49.52 -2.95
N GLU A 126 0.92 49.63 -4.27
CA GLU A 126 -0.31 49.92 -5.01
C GLU A 126 -1.30 48.76 -4.94
N LEU A 127 -0.81 47.52 -5.00
CA LEU A 127 -1.65 46.32 -4.85
C LEU A 127 -2.33 46.28 -3.48
N PHE A 128 -1.59 46.53 -2.39
CA PHE A 128 -2.17 46.53 -1.05
C PHE A 128 -2.99 47.76 -0.73
N SER A 129 -2.78 48.87 -1.44
CA SER A 129 -3.69 50.01 -1.37
C SER A 129 -5.05 49.66 -1.97
N HIS A 130 -5.07 48.87 -3.06
CA HIS A 130 -6.32 48.35 -3.65
C HIS A 130 -7.00 47.32 -2.74
N PHE A 131 -6.22 46.44 -2.13
CA PHE A 131 -6.71 45.42 -1.18
C PHE A 131 -6.51 45.82 0.29
N ALA A 132 -6.69 47.09 0.65
CA ALA A 132 -6.35 47.60 1.99
C ALA A 132 -7.07 46.88 3.15
N ALA A 133 -8.20 46.23 2.87
CA ALA A 133 -8.96 45.45 3.84
C ALA A 133 -8.43 44.01 4.05
N TYR A 134 -7.50 43.53 3.23
CA TYR A 134 -7.00 42.16 3.27
C TYR A 134 -5.60 42.06 3.86
N ASN A 135 -5.39 41.00 4.63
CA ASN A 135 -4.05 40.58 5.03
C ASN A 135 -3.32 40.01 3.79
N PRO A 136 -2.06 40.41 3.51
CA PRO A 136 -1.31 39.89 2.38
C PRO A 136 -1.26 38.37 2.25
N HIS A 137 -1.24 37.64 3.38
CA HIS A 137 -1.27 36.17 3.41
C HIS A 137 -2.58 35.56 2.92
N THR A 138 -3.64 36.36 2.80
CA THR A 138 -4.95 35.95 2.27
C THR A 138 -5.10 36.28 0.78
N ILE A 139 -4.03 36.72 0.11
CA ILE A 139 -4.05 37.03 -1.32
C ILE A 139 -3.14 36.04 -2.05
N ALA A 140 -3.60 35.51 -3.17
CA ALA A 140 -2.77 34.67 -4.04
C ALA A 140 -2.38 35.42 -5.33
N ILE A 141 -1.11 35.36 -5.73
CA ILE A 141 -0.68 35.75 -7.08
C ILE A 141 -0.50 34.52 -7.97
N ILE A 142 -1.02 34.61 -9.18
CA ILE A 142 -0.98 33.58 -10.22
C ILE A 142 -0.22 34.15 -11.41
N GLY A 143 0.87 33.51 -11.83
CA GLY A 143 1.69 33.98 -12.95
C GLY A 143 2.58 32.92 -13.59
N ASP A 144 3.34 33.26 -14.63
CA ASP A 144 4.20 32.33 -15.39
C ASP A 144 5.70 32.55 -15.14
N ARG A 145 6.10 33.60 -14.39
CA ARG A 145 7.51 33.96 -14.20
C ARG A 145 7.96 33.86 -12.74
N VAL A 146 9.13 33.25 -12.54
CA VAL A 146 9.72 33.08 -11.21
C VAL A 146 10.31 34.40 -10.70
N PHE A 147 11.01 35.15 -11.56
CA PHE A 147 11.70 36.38 -11.16
C PHE A 147 10.78 37.61 -11.05
N THR A 148 9.52 37.50 -11.47
CA THR A 148 8.53 38.56 -11.29
C THR A 148 7.39 38.10 -10.41
N ASP A 149 6.57 37.13 -10.80
CA ASP A 149 5.30 36.85 -10.11
C ASP A 149 5.51 36.14 -8.78
N VAL A 150 6.33 35.08 -8.80
CA VAL A 150 6.66 34.32 -7.58
C VAL A 150 7.46 35.20 -6.61
N LEU A 151 8.49 35.89 -7.12
CA LEU A 151 9.28 36.81 -6.31
C LEU A 151 8.42 37.92 -5.72
N PHE A 152 7.52 38.51 -6.51
CA PHE A 152 6.59 39.55 -6.06
C PHE A 152 5.69 39.04 -4.93
N GLY A 153 5.04 37.90 -5.12
CA GLY A 153 4.14 37.38 -4.09
C GLY A 153 4.88 37.05 -2.81
N ASN A 154 6.02 36.36 -2.90
CA ASN A 154 6.80 35.95 -1.73
C ASN A 154 7.42 37.15 -0.99
N LEU A 155 7.87 38.19 -1.69
CA LEU A 155 8.36 39.44 -1.06
C LEU A 155 7.28 40.14 -0.22
N ASN A 156 6.03 39.95 -0.63
CA ASN A 156 4.88 40.62 -0.06
C ASN A 156 4.02 39.70 0.83
N GLY A 157 4.49 38.48 1.12
CA GLY A 157 3.79 37.54 2.00
C GLY A 157 2.57 36.85 1.38
N MET A 158 2.37 36.95 0.07
CA MET A 158 1.24 36.36 -0.64
C MET A 158 1.44 34.86 -0.90
N PHE A 159 0.33 34.15 -1.12
CA PHE A 159 0.38 32.80 -1.68
C PHE A 159 0.78 32.87 -3.17
N THR A 160 1.66 32.00 -3.64
CA THR A 160 2.22 32.09 -5.01
C THR A 160 1.91 30.84 -5.81
N ILE A 161 1.29 31.02 -6.97
CA ILE A 161 0.91 29.95 -7.89
C ILE A 161 1.62 30.18 -9.24
N LEU A 162 2.52 29.27 -9.59
CA LEU A 162 3.26 29.32 -10.86
C LEU A 162 2.59 28.43 -11.90
N THR A 163 2.28 28.99 -13.07
CA THR A 163 1.79 28.26 -14.25
C THR A 163 2.97 27.83 -15.14
N ARG A 164 3.02 26.57 -15.56
CA ARG A 164 4.11 26.03 -16.39
C ARG A 164 3.91 26.19 -17.88
N LYS A 165 2.67 26.15 -18.35
CA LYS A 165 2.33 26.12 -19.78
C LYS A 165 2.14 27.53 -20.30
N ILE A 166 3.16 27.99 -21.02
CA ILE A 166 3.12 29.26 -21.74
C ILE A 166 2.17 29.13 -22.92
N ILE A 167 1.21 30.05 -23.02
CA ILE A 167 0.19 30.05 -24.07
C ILE A 167 0.82 30.28 -25.47
N SER A 168 1.87 31.12 -25.58
CA SER A 168 2.60 31.35 -26.84
C SER A 168 4.09 31.59 -26.62
N LYS A 169 4.93 30.96 -27.47
CA LYS A 169 6.37 31.31 -27.59
C LYS A 169 6.65 32.44 -28.59
N LYS A 170 5.68 32.78 -29.45
CA LYS A 170 5.79 33.90 -30.40
C LYS A 170 5.61 35.20 -29.62
N GLY A 171 6.71 35.89 -29.33
CA GLY A 171 6.69 37.20 -28.67
C GLY A 171 7.91 37.50 -27.81
N ASP A 172 8.64 36.48 -27.36
CA ASP A 172 9.86 36.67 -26.57
C ASP A 172 11.03 37.08 -27.47
N ASN A 173 11.76 38.13 -27.06
CA ASN A 173 13.08 38.39 -27.64
C ASN A 173 14.12 37.38 -27.11
N PHE A 174 15.28 37.30 -27.78
CA PHE A 174 16.35 36.35 -27.43
C PHE A 174 16.75 36.43 -25.94
N MET A 175 16.83 37.64 -25.38
CA MET A 175 17.15 37.86 -23.97
C MET A 175 16.06 37.32 -23.03
N ALA A 176 14.79 37.53 -23.34
CA ALA A 176 13.67 37.00 -22.56
C ALA A 176 13.65 35.47 -22.57
N THR A 177 13.95 34.85 -23.71
CA THR A 177 14.05 33.39 -23.85
C THR A 177 15.21 32.84 -23.02
N MET A 178 16.37 33.50 -23.03
CA MET A 178 17.51 33.13 -22.18
C MET A 178 17.17 33.22 -20.69
N ILE A 179 16.61 34.35 -20.24
CA ILE A 179 16.24 34.54 -18.83
C ILE A 179 15.24 33.48 -18.38
N ARG A 180 14.24 33.17 -19.22
CA ARG A 180 13.24 32.14 -18.95
C ARG A 180 13.87 30.74 -18.85
N HIS A 181 14.86 30.43 -19.69
CA HIS A 181 15.63 29.19 -19.57
C HIS A 181 16.41 29.10 -18.25
N VAL A 182 17.00 30.22 -17.81
CA VAL A 182 17.66 30.31 -16.50
C VAL A 182 16.66 30.12 -15.36
N GLU A 183 15.49 30.76 -15.41
CA GLU A 183 14.42 30.60 -14.42
C GLU A 183 13.99 29.13 -14.29
N TYR A 184 13.74 28.44 -15.42
CA TYR A 184 13.36 27.02 -15.39
C TYR A 184 14.47 26.13 -14.83
N LYS A 185 15.72 26.30 -15.28
CA LYS A 185 16.85 25.51 -14.76
C LYS A 185 17.05 25.73 -13.27
N MET A 186 16.90 26.96 -12.79
CA MET A 186 16.99 27.28 -11.37
C MET A 186 15.86 26.61 -10.59
N LEU A 187 14.61 26.72 -11.06
CA LEU A 187 13.46 26.11 -10.43
C LEU A 187 13.58 24.58 -10.38
N ASP A 188 13.99 23.93 -11.48
CA ASP A 188 14.19 22.48 -11.54
C ASP A 188 15.31 22.03 -10.58
N TYR A 189 16.41 22.79 -10.49
CA TYR A 189 17.48 22.53 -9.52
C TYR A 189 16.98 22.57 -8.07
N TYR A 190 16.18 23.59 -7.71
CA TYR A 190 15.67 23.71 -6.35
C TYR A 190 14.55 22.71 -6.04
N ILE A 191 13.67 22.41 -6.99
CA ILE A 191 12.66 21.34 -6.84
C ILE A 191 13.37 20.01 -6.62
N ALA A 192 14.41 19.68 -7.40
CA ALA A 192 15.18 18.46 -7.20
C ALA A 192 15.82 18.42 -5.80
N LYS A 193 16.37 19.54 -5.32
CA LYS A 193 16.96 19.64 -3.97
C LYS A 193 15.92 19.51 -2.84
N VAL A 194 14.75 20.13 -2.99
CA VAL A 194 13.65 20.00 -2.03
C VAL A 194 13.09 18.58 -2.08
N GLN A 195 12.93 17.98 -3.26
CA GLN A 195 12.53 16.58 -3.41
C GLN A 195 13.55 15.62 -2.80
N GLN A 196 14.85 15.93 -2.88
CA GLN A 196 15.90 15.16 -2.22
C GLN A 196 15.78 15.25 -0.69
N ILE A 197 15.57 16.45 -0.15
CA ILE A 197 15.36 16.65 1.29
C ILE A 197 14.05 16.02 1.76
N VAL A 198 12.96 16.19 1.02
CA VAL A 198 11.68 15.53 1.27
C VAL A 198 11.81 14.02 1.11
N SER A 199 12.63 13.51 0.20
CA SER A 199 12.86 12.06 0.07
C SER A 199 13.63 11.49 1.26
N HIS A 200 14.54 12.28 1.84
CA HIS A 200 15.23 11.96 3.09
C HIS A 200 14.33 12.08 4.31
N LEU A 201 13.39 13.03 4.33
CA LEU A 201 12.43 13.22 5.42
C LEU A 201 11.20 12.30 5.32
N ALA A 202 10.82 11.88 4.12
CA ALA A 202 9.64 11.05 3.82
C ALA A 202 9.99 9.57 3.55
N GLY A 203 11.25 9.16 3.72
CA GLY A 203 11.65 7.76 3.56
C GLY A 203 11.37 7.19 2.17
N ASN A 204 11.60 7.98 1.11
CA ASN A 204 11.49 7.49 -0.27
C ASN A 204 12.73 6.66 -0.63
N ASN A 205 12.71 5.41 -0.18
CA ASN A 205 13.66 4.40 -0.60
C ASN A 205 13.34 4.03 -2.06
N PRO A 206 14.27 4.18 -3.03
CA PRO A 206 14.03 3.80 -4.43
C PRO A 206 13.71 2.30 -4.62
N ALA A 207 13.95 1.47 -3.60
CA ALA A 207 13.68 0.03 -3.57
C ALA A 207 12.22 -0.37 -3.32
N VAL A 208 11.25 0.56 -3.39
CA VAL A 208 9.86 0.31 -2.99
C VAL A 208 8.95 0.37 -4.19
N ALA A 209 8.35 -0.77 -4.52
CA ALA A 209 7.33 -0.88 -5.56
C ALA A 209 6.19 0.11 -5.30
N ARG A 210 5.93 0.97 -6.27
CA ARG A 210 4.80 1.91 -6.23
C ARG A 210 3.58 1.24 -6.84
N VAL A 211 2.45 1.38 -6.17
CA VAL A 211 1.15 0.93 -6.69
C VAL A 211 0.90 1.54 -8.07
N GLY A 212 0.46 0.72 -9.02
CA GLY A 212 0.10 1.14 -10.38
C GLY A 212 1.27 1.53 -11.28
N LYS A 213 2.52 1.35 -10.85
CA LYS A 213 3.72 1.59 -11.68
C LYS A 213 4.62 0.37 -11.70
N GLU A 214 4.96 -0.09 -12.89
CA GLU A 214 5.94 -1.15 -13.08
C GLU A 214 7.36 -0.55 -13.12
N SER A 215 8.27 -1.15 -12.35
CA SER A 215 9.68 -0.83 -12.33
C SER A 215 10.50 -2.09 -12.58
N PRO A 216 11.62 -2.03 -13.35
CA PRO A 216 12.55 -3.14 -13.49
C PRO A 216 13.08 -3.67 -12.15
N ASP A 217 13.03 -2.83 -11.11
CA ASP A 217 13.47 -3.17 -9.75
C ASP A 217 12.36 -3.70 -8.83
N ASP A 218 11.12 -3.83 -9.32
CA ASP A 218 10.05 -4.43 -8.54
C ASP A 218 10.37 -5.89 -8.16
N VAL A 219 9.92 -6.31 -6.99
CA VAL A 219 9.93 -7.71 -6.58
C VAL A 219 8.62 -8.35 -7.05
N VAL A 220 8.73 -9.25 -8.02
CA VAL A 220 7.57 -9.88 -8.67
C VAL A 220 7.40 -11.33 -8.20
N VAL A 221 6.14 -11.77 -8.14
CA VAL A 221 5.75 -13.16 -7.90
C VAL A 221 5.51 -13.83 -9.25
N VAL A 222 6.27 -14.87 -9.54
CA VAL A 222 6.16 -15.63 -10.81
C VAL A 222 5.24 -16.84 -10.66
N THR A 223 5.25 -17.48 -9.50
CA THR A 223 4.41 -18.64 -9.21
C THR A 223 4.13 -18.72 -7.72
N ALA A 224 2.88 -19.04 -7.35
CA ALA A 224 2.49 -19.28 -5.97
C ALA A 224 1.55 -20.50 -5.92
N VAL A 225 1.88 -21.49 -5.11
CA VAL A 225 1.12 -22.76 -4.99
C VAL A 225 0.99 -23.19 -3.54
N ARG A 226 0.05 -24.10 -3.29
CA ARG A 226 -0.16 -24.73 -1.98
C ARG A 226 -0.56 -26.19 -2.12
N THR A 227 -0.32 -26.97 -1.08
CA THR A 227 -1.03 -28.25 -0.92
C THR A 227 -2.52 -27.98 -0.61
N PRO A 228 -3.38 -29.00 -0.69
CA PRO A 228 -4.60 -29.01 0.11
C PRO A 228 -4.27 -28.77 1.59
N LEU A 229 -5.25 -28.36 2.36
CA LEU A 229 -5.18 -28.29 3.80
C LEU A 229 -6.04 -29.41 4.37
N THR A 230 -5.45 -30.23 5.22
CA THR A 230 -6.16 -31.37 5.82
C THR A 230 -6.22 -31.25 7.33
N LYS A 231 -7.27 -31.78 7.94
CA LYS A 231 -7.43 -31.80 9.39
C LYS A 231 -6.34 -32.64 10.04
N ALA A 232 -5.68 -32.08 11.04
CA ALA A 232 -4.67 -32.83 11.78
C ALA A 232 -5.25 -34.10 12.42
N LYS A 233 -4.43 -35.15 12.48
CA LYS A 233 -4.68 -36.48 13.06
C LYS A 233 -5.76 -37.33 12.39
N LYS A 234 -6.60 -36.75 11.52
CA LYS A 234 -7.76 -37.43 10.93
C LYS A 234 -7.88 -37.26 9.41
N GLY A 235 -7.27 -36.22 8.86
CA GLY A 235 -7.36 -35.85 7.46
C GLY A 235 -6.41 -36.64 6.57
N GLY A 236 -6.35 -36.22 5.30
CA GLY A 236 -5.53 -36.86 4.27
C GLY A 236 -4.03 -36.90 4.57
N PHE A 237 -3.50 -35.94 5.34
CA PHE A 237 -2.07 -35.86 5.67
C PHE A 237 -1.68 -36.38 7.06
N LYS A 238 -2.58 -37.10 7.74
CA LYS A 238 -2.31 -37.60 9.10
C LYS A 238 -1.08 -38.53 9.21
N ASP A 239 -0.63 -39.12 8.09
CA ASP A 239 0.56 -39.97 8.03
C ASP A 239 1.65 -39.39 7.09
N THR A 240 1.54 -38.11 6.72
CA THR A 240 2.45 -37.44 5.77
C THR A 240 3.38 -36.48 6.48
N LEU A 241 4.69 -36.70 6.34
CA LEU A 241 5.71 -35.88 7.00
C LEU A 241 5.77 -34.46 6.40
N PRO A 242 6.18 -33.44 7.18
CA PRO A 242 6.23 -32.06 6.70
C PRO A 242 7.20 -31.87 5.52
N GLU A 243 8.33 -32.59 5.46
CA GLU A 243 9.26 -32.57 4.34
C GLU A 243 8.66 -33.09 3.03
N ASP A 244 7.70 -34.02 3.08
CA ASP A 244 6.98 -34.50 1.89
C ASP A 244 6.03 -33.41 1.35
N LEU A 245 5.31 -32.73 2.25
CA LEU A 245 4.44 -31.61 1.90
C LEU A 245 5.23 -30.45 1.29
N LEU A 246 6.39 -30.14 1.89
CA LEU A 246 7.28 -29.08 1.41
C LEU A 246 7.94 -29.45 0.06
N THR A 247 8.37 -30.70 -0.09
CA THR A 247 8.86 -31.24 -1.37
C THR A 247 7.82 -31.07 -2.48
N ALA A 248 6.54 -31.38 -2.19
CA ALA A 248 5.47 -31.29 -3.18
C ALA A 248 5.32 -29.87 -3.73
N VAL A 249 5.30 -28.85 -2.85
CA VAL A 249 5.19 -27.45 -3.29
C VAL A 249 6.46 -26.95 -3.98
N PHE A 250 7.66 -27.38 -3.57
CA PHE A 250 8.90 -27.01 -4.26
C PHE A 250 8.97 -27.59 -5.67
N LYS A 251 8.66 -28.89 -5.85
CA LYS A 251 8.58 -29.51 -7.18
C LYS A 251 7.57 -28.78 -8.06
N ALA A 252 6.39 -28.47 -7.52
CA ALA A 252 5.38 -27.74 -8.27
C ALA A 252 5.81 -26.31 -8.66
N ILE A 253 6.58 -25.61 -7.81
CA ILE A 253 7.17 -24.32 -8.18
C ILE A 253 8.09 -24.48 -9.39
N LEU A 254 9.01 -25.45 -9.37
CA LEU A 254 9.95 -25.69 -10.46
C LEU A 254 9.21 -26.09 -11.75
N GLU A 255 8.25 -27.01 -11.65
CA GLU A 255 7.47 -27.51 -12.79
C GLU A 255 6.59 -26.42 -13.43
N LYS A 256 5.85 -25.65 -12.62
CA LYS A 256 4.93 -24.63 -13.13
C LYS A 256 5.66 -23.38 -13.65
N SER A 257 6.73 -22.95 -12.97
CA SER A 257 7.50 -21.77 -13.39
C SER A 257 8.45 -22.08 -14.54
N LYS A 258 8.89 -23.34 -14.69
CA LYS A 258 9.95 -23.75 -15.62
C LYS A 258 11.27 -23.00 -15.43
N ILE A 259 11.52 -22.48 -14.23
CA ILE A 259 12.78 -21.83 -13.88
C ILE A 259 13.91 -22.87 -13.86
N ASP A 260 15.11 -22.48 -14.27
CA ASP A 260 16.31 -23.28 -13.97
C ASP A 260 16.57 -23.23 -12.45
N PRO A 261 16.53 -24.38 -11.73
CA PRO A 261 16.74 -24.40 -10.29
C PRO A 261 18.07 -23.77 -9.85
N LYS A 262 19.09 -23.73 -10.73
CA LYS A 262 20.39 -23.09 -10.48
C LYS A 262 20.33 -21.58 -10.27
N LEU A 263 19.24 -20.94 -10.67
CA LEU A 263 19.04 -19.51 -10.47
C LEU A 263 18.55 -19.18 -9.06
N ILE A 264 18.00 -20.16 -8.32
CA ILE A 264 17.51 -19.93 -6.95
C ILE A 264 18.70 -19.73 -6.02
N GLN A 265 18.74 -18.59 -5.33
CA GLN A 265 19.86 -18.22 -4.46
C GLN A 265 19.55 -18.41 -2.98
N ASP A 266 18.30 -18.21 -2.55
CA ASP A 266 17.87 -18.50 -1.18
C ASP A 266 16.44 -19.02 -1.10
N VAL A 267 16.16 -19.75 -0.02
CA VAL A 267 14.86 -20.31 0.33
C VAL A 267 14.59 -20.02 1.80
N ALA A 268 13.53 -19.27 2.09
CA ALA A 268 13.06 -19.05 3.46
C ALA A 268 11.82 -19.91 3.70
N VAL A 269 11.79 -20.67 4.80
CA VAL A 269 10.65 -21.54 5.15
C VAL A 269 10.07 -21.16 6.51
N GLY A 270 8.82 -20.74 6.51
CA GLY A 270 8.04 -20.48 7.72
C GLY A 270 7.60 -21.76 8.41
N ASN A 271 8.02 -21.95 9.66
CA ASN A 271 7.65 -23.07 10.53
C ASN A 271 7.43 -22.57 11.96
N VAL A 272 6.57 -23.24 12.74
CA VAL A 272 6.33 -22.86 14.14
C VAL A 272 6.67 -23.98 15.11
N LEU A 273 6.12 -25.18 14.90
CA LEU A 273 6.14 -26.26 15.89
C LEU A 273 7.34 -27.23 15.84
N PRO A 274 8.02 -27.48 14.70
CA PRO A 274 9.06 -28.51 14.68
C PRO A 274 10.30 -28.09 15.49
N PRO A 275 11.00 -29.04 16.13
CA PRO A 275 12.27 -28.79 16.81
C PRO A 275 13.28 -28.07 15.90
N GLY A 276 14.05 -27.14 16.46
CA GLY A 276 15.02 -26.34 15.71
C GLY A 276 14.40 -25.51 14.58
N GLY A 277 13.09 -25.25 14.62
CA GLY A 277 12.36 -24.54 13.57
C GLY A 277 12.28 -25.31 12.25
N GLY A 278 12.57 -26.61 12.24
CA GLY A 278 12.48 -27.46 11.05
C GLY A 278 13.57 -27.23 9.99
N ALA A 279 14.68 -26.57 10.31
CA ALA A 279 15.71 -26.20 9.33
C ALA A 279 16.29 -27.40 8.57
N THR A 280 16.64 -28.47 9.29
CA THR A 280 17.24 -29.68 8.69
C THR A 280 16.29 -30.35 7.70
N VAL A 281 15.02 -30.56 8.08
CA VAL A 281 14.03 -31.22 7.22
C VAL A 281 13.62 -30.33 6.05
N ALA A 282 13.56 -29.01 6.24
CA ALA A 282 13.33 -28.05 5.16
C ALA A 282 14.46 -28.06 4.12
N ARG A 283 15.72 -28.13 4.57
CA ARG A 283 16.88 -28.27 3.69
C ARG A 283 16.85 -29.58 2.91
N ALA A 284 16.57 -30.69 3.58
CA ALA A 284 16.46 -31.99 2.93
C ALA A 284 15.36 -32.00 1.84
N ALA A 285 14.18 -31.44 2.13
CA ALA A 285 13.08 -31.32 1.18
C ALA A 285 13.45 -30.45 -0.04
N SER A 286 14.14 -29.32 0.18
CA SER A 286 14.62 -28.44 -0.90
C SER A 286 15.57 -29.16 -1.86
N LEU A 287 16.58 -29.84 -1.32
CA LEU A 287 17.53 -30.63 -2.10
C LEU A 287 16.84 -31.79 -2.85
N TYR A 288 15.95 -32.51 -2.16
CA TYR A 288 15.19 -33.61 -2.74
C TYR A 288 14.22 -33.15 -3.85
N ALA A 289 13.71 -31.92 -3.78
CA ALA A 289 12.89 -31.32 -4.83
C ALA A 289 13.70 -30.91 -6.07
N GLY A 290 15.03 -30.88 -6.00
CA GLY A 290 15.92 -30.52 -7.11
C GLY A 290 16.45 -29.08 -7.06
N ILE A 291 16.24 -28.36 -5.94
CA ILE A 291 16.92 -27.08 -5.69
C ILE A 291 18.38 -27.40 -5.34
N PRO A 292 19.39 -26.78 -5.99
CA PRO A 292 20.77 -27.20 -5.85
C PRO A 292 21.35 -26.84 -4.48
N GLU A 293 22.40 -27.56 -4.10
CA GLU A 293 23.14 -27.32 -2.86
C GLU A 293 23.79 -25.92 -2.78
N THR A 294 23.95 -25.24 -3.91
CA THR A 294 24.45 -23.86 -3.98
C THR A 294 23.44 -22.82 -3.52
N ALA A 295 22.13 -23.14 -3.49
CA ALA A 295 21.12 -22.26 -2.92
C ALA A 295 21.20 -22.28 -1.39
N GLY A 296 21.01 -21.14 -0.73
CA GLY A 296 20.81 -21.05 0.72
C GLY A 296 19.49 -21.69 1.18
N LEU A 297 19.37 -21.92 2.49
CA LEU A 297 18.08 -22.12 3.12
C LEU A 297 18.11 -21.68 4.58
N ASN A 298 17.08 -20.95 4.99
CA ASN A 298 16.82 -20.62 6.38
C ASN A 298 15.37 -20.92 6.76
N THR A 299 15.10 -21.03 8.06
CA THR A 299 13.74 -21.09 8.59
C THR A 299 13.45 -19.88 9.44
N VAL A 300 12.20 -19.43 9.40
CA VAL A 300 11.75 -18.26 10.16
C VAL A 300 10.54 -18.62 11.01
N ASN A 301 10.56 -18.17 12.25
CA ASN A 301 9.44 -18.32 13.17
C ASN A 301 8.95 -16.94 13.63
N ARG A 302 7.80 -16.53 13.10
CA ARG A 302 6.97 -15.45 13.63
C ARG A 302 5.55 -15.97 13.84
N GLN A 303 5.44 -17.09 14.56
CA GLN A 303 4.19 -17.76 14.91
C GLN A 303 3.27 -17.91 13.68
N CYS A 304 1.98 -17.57 13.80
CA CYS A 304 0.98 -17.66 12.72
C CYS A 304 1.36 -16.93 11.42
N SER A 305 2.33 -16.01 11.45
CA SER A 305 2.78 -15.26 10.27
C SER A 305 4.04 -15.80 9.60
N SER A 306 4.65 -16.88 10.10
CA SER A 306 5.95 -17.37 9.61
C SER A 306 6.02 -17.54 8.09
N GLY A 307 4.98 -18.09 7.45
CA GLY A 307 4.97 -18.24 5.99
C GLY A 307 4.90 -16.91 5.24
N LEU A 308 4.21 -15.90 5.76
CA LEU A 308 4.20 -14.56 5.16
C LEU A 308 5.53 -13.87 5.42
N GLN A 309 6.09 -14.04 6.61
CA GLN A 309 7.41 -13.52 6.97
C GLN A 309 8.51 -14.09 6.07
N ALA A 310 8.44 -15.36 5.70
CA ALA A 310 9.36 -15.98 4.74
C ALA A 310 9.26 -15.34 3.35
N VAL A 311 8.05 -15.14 2.84
CA VAL A 311 7.82 -14.43 1.56
C VAL A 311 8.36 -13.00 1.60
N VAL A 312 8.08 -12.27 2.69
CA VAL A 312 8.55 -10.89 2.87
C VAL A 312 10.06 -10.82 3.04
N GLN A 313 10.68 -11.79 3.71
CA GLN A 313 12.13 -11.85 3.85
C GLN A 313 12.80 -11.99 2.49
N ILE A 314 12.40 -12.97 1.68
CA ILE A 314 12.91 -13.15 0.31
C ILE A 314 12.65 -11.89 -0.54
N ALA A 315 11.47 -11.28 -0.39
CA ALA A 315 11.17 -10.04 -1.09
C ALA A 315 12.14 -8.91 -0.71
N HIS A 316 12.49 -8.77 0.58
CA HIS A 316 13.45 -7.78 1.03
C HIS A 316 14.88 -8.08 0.56
N GLU A 317 15.30 -9.34 0.57
CA GLU A 317 16.61 -9.76 0.04
C GLU A 317 16.73 -9.40 -1.45
N ILE A 318 15.67 -9.60 -2.24
CA ILE A 318 15.62 -9.20 -3.66
C ILE A 318 15.62 -7.67 -3.81
N ALA A 319 14.80 -6.97 -3.01
CA ALA A 319 14.70 -5.51 -3.08
C ALA A 319 16.02 -4.80 -2.71
N LEU A 320 16.86 -5.45 -1.89
CA LEU A 320 18.19 -4.98 -1.49
C LEU A 320 19.32 -5.47 -2.40
N ASP A 321 19.01 -6.11 -3.52
CA ASP A 321 19.98 -6.69 -4.46
C ASP A 321 20.93 -7.73 -3.81
N GLN A 322 20.51 -8.37 -2.70
CA GLN A 322 21.26 -9.47 -2.10
C GLN A 322 21.12 -10.75 -2.93
N ILE A 323 19.95 -10.97 -3.50
CA ILE A 323 19.64 -12.06 -4.45
C ILE A 323 18.77 -11.52 -5.59
N GLU A 324 18.69 -12.21 -6.72
CA GLU A 324 17.74 -11.90 -7.79
C GLU A 324 16.53 -12.84 -7.80
N VAL A 325 16.66 -14.06 -7.28
CA VAL A 325 15.64 -15.12 -7.28
C VAL A 325 15.64 -15.88 -5.96
N GLY A 326 14.46 -16.06 -5.36
CA GLY A 326 14.30 -16.86 -4.15
C GLY A 326 12.90 -17.42 -3.95
N ILE A 327 12.77 -18.32 -2.98
CA ILE A 327 11.48 -18.94 -2.64
C ILE A 327 11.11 -18.62 -1.19
N GLY A 328 9.96 -17.97 -1.00
CA GLY A 328 9.31 -17.85 0.30
C GLY A 328 8.28 -18.95 0.46
N ALA A 329 8.44 -19.82 1.45
CA ALA A 329 7.56 -20.95 1.70
C ALA A 329 7.12 -21.03 3.16
N GLY A 330 6.18 -21.93 3.44
CA GLY A 330 5.84 -22.32 4.80
C GLY A 330 5.23 -23.70 4.81
N VAL A 331 5.46 -24.44 5.89
CA VAL A 331 4.89 -25.76 6.12
C VAL A 331 4.48 -25.89 7.58
N GLU A 332 3.47 -26.69 7.86
CA GLU A 332 3.19 -27.12 9.22
C GLU A 332 2.56 -28.51 9.18
N SER A 333 3.00 -29.37 10.09
CA SER A 333 2.28 -30.60 10.43
C SER A 333 1.91 -30.54 11.91
N MET A 334 0.69 -30.08 12.16
CA MET A 334 0.09 -30.07 13.49
C MET A 334 -0.28 -31.49 13.93
N THR A 335 -0.32 -32.46 13.03
CA THR A 335 -0.45 -33.87 13.40
C THR A 335 0.70 -34.34 14.28
N PHE A 336 1.95 -34.04 13.91
CA PHE A 336 3.13 -34.55 14.62
C PHE A 336 3.62 -33.65 15.75
N HIS A 337 3.42 -32.33 15.64
CA HIS A 337 4.08 -31.37 16.55
C HIS A 337 3.12 -30.54 17.39
N TYR A 338 1.80 -30.68 17.26
CA TYR A 338 0.85 -29.91 18.07
C TYR A 338 0.50 -30.61 19.39
N GLY A 339 0.67 -29.90 20.50
CA GLY A 339 0.29 -30.37 21.84
C GLY A 339 1.01 -29.62 22.95
N ALA A 340 0.91 -30.10 24.19
CA ALA A 340 1.52 -29.45 25.35
C ALA A 340 3.06 -29.35 25.27
N GLY A 341 3.72 -30.28 24.56
CA GLY A 341 5.17 -30.31 24.39
C GLY A 341 5.77 -29.17 23.55
N VAL A 342 4.94 -28.25 23.05
CA VAL A 342 5.40 -27.04 22.34
C VAL A 342 5.72 -25.88 23.28
N LEU A 343 5.27 -25.97 24.54
CA LEU A 343 5.57 -24.98 25.57
C LEU A 343 7.00 -25.20 26.11
N PRO A 344 7.69 -24.13 26.54
CA PRO A 344 8.99 -24.27 27.18
C PRO A 344 8.92 -25.19 28.40
N GLU A 345 9.84 -26.15 28.51
CA GLU A 345 9.90 -27.07 29.66
C GLU A 345 10.17 -26.33 30.98
N ASN A 346 10.99 -25.27 30.92
CA ASN A 346 11.31 -24.42 32.05
C ASN A 346 11.12 -22.94 31.67
N THR A 347 10.61 -22.17 32.61
CA THR A 347 10.36 -20.73 32.47
C THR A 347 10.99 -19.96 33.62
N SER A 348 11.45 -18.72 33.38
CA SER A 348 12.08 -17.90 34.42
C SER A 348 11.04 -17.19 35.28
N GLU A 349 10.95 -17.53 36.56
CA GLU A 349 10.03 -16.87 37.51
C GLU A 349 10.21 -15.35 37.54
N GLN A 350 11.46 -14.87 37.49
CA GLN A 350 11.77 -13.44 37.46
C GLN A 350 11.20 -12.77 36.20
N VAL A 351 11.38 -13.36 35.01
CA VAL A 351 10.85 -12.79 33.77
C VAL A 351 9.32 -12.80 33.78
N PHE A 352 8.72 -13.91 34.21
CA PHE A 352 7.27 -14.09 34.23
C PHE A 352 6.57 -13.40 35.41
N SER A 353 7.32 -12.77 36.32
CA SER A 353 6.75 -11.78 37.26
C SER A 353 6.25 -10.51 36.55
N ASN A 354 6.71 -10.24 35.32
CA ASN A 354 6.13 -9.21 34.47
C ASN A 354 4.85 -9.73 33.81
N GLN A 355 3.73 -9.02 34.00
CA GLN A 355 2.42 -9.46 33.49
C GLN A 355 2.39 -9.61 31.96
N ALA A 356 3.02 -8.73 31.20
CA ALA A 356 3.03 -8.84 29.74
C ALA A 356 3.84 -10.05 29.26
N ALA A 357 4.91 -10.41 29.98
CA ALA A 357 5.65 -11.64 29.73
C ALA A 357 4.79 -12.88 30.09
N ALA A 358 4.12 -12.88 31.25
CA ALA A 358 3.16 -13.93 31.64
C ALA A 358 2.07 -14.16 30.60
N ASP A 359 1.54 -13.07 30.03
CA ASP A 359 0.50 -13.15 29.02
C ASP A 359 0.95 -13.86 27.73
N CYS A 360 2.26 -13.97 27.46
CA CYS A 360 2.78 -14.75 26.32
C CYS A 360 2.53 -16.27 26.45
N LEU A 361 2.28 -16.77 27.66
CA LEU A 361 1.95 -18.17 27.92
C LEU A 361 0.44 -18.45 27.85
N LEU A 362 -0.40 -17.41 27.67
CA LEU A 362 -1.85 -17.60 27.57
C LEU A 362 -2.19 -18.46 26.35
N PRO A 363 -3.04 -19.49 26.51
CA PRO A 363 -3.56 -20.24 25.37
C PRO A 363 -4.26 -19.30 24.40
N MET A 364 -4.00 -19.46 23.10
CA MET A 364 -4.57 -18.55 22.09
C MET A 364 -6.10 -18.49 22.14
N GLY A 365 -6.76 -19.60 22.48
CA GLY A 365 -8.21 -19.64 22.69
C GLY A 365 -8.70 -18.74 23.83
N ILE A 366 -7.90 -18.56 24.90
CA ILE A 366 -8.22 -17.60 25.97
C ILE A 366 -8.06 -16.16 25.47
N THR A 367 -7.05 -15.89 24.65
CA THR A 367 -6.91 -14.56 24.03
C THR A 367 -8.09 -14.21 23.10
N SER A 368 -8.70 -15.23 22.46
CA SER A 368 -9.95 -15.08 21.71
C SER A 368 -11.12 -14.66 22.60
N GLU A 369 -11.28 -15.30 23.77
CA GLU A 369 -12.31 -14.91 24.74
C GLU A 369 -12.08 -13.50 25.28
N ASN A 370 -10.83 -13.11 25.53
CA ASN A 370 -10.48 -11.76 25.97
C ASN A 370 -10.90 -10.72 24.93
N VAL A 371 -10.59 -10.94 23.64
CA VAL A 371 -11.02 -10.05 22.55
C VAL A 371 -12.54 -9.98 22.46
N ALA A 372 -13.22 -11.14 22.52
CA ALA A 372 -14.68 -11.18 22.44
C ALA A 372 -15.34 -10.40 23.58
N LYS A 373 -14.84 -10.56 24.81
CA LYS A 373 -15.34 -9.90 26.01
C LYS A 373 -15.05 -8.40 26.01
N GLU A 374 -13.81 -8.00 25.71
CA GLU A 374 -13.35 -6.61 25.81
C GLU A 374 -13.98 -5.72 24.72
N TYR A 375 -14.22 -6.27 23.53
CA TYR A 375 -14.75 -5.52 22.39
C TYR A 375 -16.19 -5.88 22.00
N GLY A 376 -16.89 -6.67 22.82
CA GLY A 376 -18.31 -6.97 22.62
C GLY A 376 -18.63 -7.81 21.38
N ILE A 377 -17.74 -8.74 21.00
CA ILE A 377 -17.96 -9.63 19.85
C ILE A 377 -18.81 -10.84 20.29
N THR A 378 -20.12 -10.70 20.12
CA THR A 378 -21.09 -11.70 20.60
C THR A 378 -20.92 -13.06 19.93
N ARG A 379 -21.38 -14.12 20.60
CA ARG A 379 -21.43 -15.49 20.05
C ARG A 379 -22.14 -15.54 18.70
N ALA A 380 -23.26 -14.82 18.55
CA ALA A 380 -24.00 -14.76 17.31
C ALA A 380 -23.18 -14.18 16.14
N LYS A 381 -22.38 -13.12 16.39
CA LYS A 381 -21.46 -12.56 15.38
C LYS A 381 -20.39 -13.57 14.98
N GLN A 382 -19.82 -14.28 15.95
CA GLN A 382 -18.79 -15.29 15.72
C GLN A 382 -19.31 -16.46 14.87
N ASP A 383 -20.47 -17.00 15.23
CA ASP A 383 -21.09 -18.12 14.51
C ASP A 383 -21.57 -17.73 13.11
N ALA A 384 -22.11 -16.51 12.94
CA ALA A 384 -22.49 -16.00 11.63
C ALA A 384 -21.28 -15.87 10.69
N PHE A 385 -20.15 -15.35 11.21
CA PHE A 385 -18.90 -15.24 10.45
C PHE A 385 -18.35 -16.62 10.07
N ALA A 386 -18.35 -17.58 10.99
CA ALA A 386 -17.92 -18.95 10.72
C ALA A 386 -18.78 -19.67 9.67
N ALA A 387 -20.11 -19.53 9.76
CA ALA A 387 -21.02 -20.06 8.75
C ALA A 387 -20.77 -19.44 7.37
N LEU A 388 -20.51 -18.13 7.31
CA LEU A 388 -20.16 -17.44 6.08
C LEU A 388 -18.85 -17.96 5.48
N SER A 389 -17.81 -18.17 6.30
CA SER A 389 -16.52 -18.73 5.85
C SER A 389 -16.71 -20.12 5.22
N HIS A 390 -17.46 -21.02 5.88
CA HIS A 390 -17.78 -22.34 5.33
C HIS A 390 -18.61 -22.27 4.05
N LYS A 391 -19.60 -21.36 3.98
CA LYS A 391 -20.42 -21.15 2.77
C LYS A 391 -19.56 -20.71 1.58
N LYS A 392 -18.67 -19.72 1.78
CA LYS A 392 -17.75 -19.24 0.75
C LYS A 392 -16.78 -20.34 0.29
N ALA A 393 -16.18 -21.07 1.23
CA ALA A 393 -15.27 -22.18 0.92
C ALA A 393 -15.95 -23.33 0.17
N ALA A 394 -17.15 -23.72 0.59
CA ALA A 394 -17.92 -24.76 -0.09
C ALA A 394 -18.26 -24.36 -1.53
N ALA A 395 -18.71 -23.12 -1.74
CA ALA A 395 -19.00 -22.59 -3.07
C ALA A 395 -17.73 -22.51 -3.94
N ALA A 396 -16.61 -22.04 -3.38
CA ALA A 396 -15.34 -21.96 -4.10
C ALA A 396 -14.81 -23.34 -4.51
N GLN A 397 -14.91 -24.34 -3.62
CA GLN A 397 -14.48 -25.71 -3.90
C GLN A 397 -15.39 -26.38 -4.94
N GLU A 398 -16.71 -26.22 -4.85
CA GLU A 398 -17.68 -26.76 -5.82
C GLU A 398 -17.51 -26.14 -7.22
N ALA A 399 -17.16 -24.86 -7.28
CA ALA A 399 -16.85 -24.16 -8.53
C ALA A 399 -15.39 -24.37 -9.03
N GLY A 400 -14.58 -25.18 -8.33
CA GLY A 400 -13.19 -25.47 -8.72
C GLY A 400 -12.24 -24.27 -8.62
N LEU A 401 -12.56 -23.25 -7.82
CA LEU A 401 -11.79 -22.00 -7.74
C LEU A 401 -10.42 -22.17 -7.05
N PHE A 402 -10.19 -23.31 -6.40
CA PHE A 402 -8.89 -23.66 -5.81
C PHE A 402 -7.99 -24.49 -6.74
N ASN A 403 -8.48 -24.93 -7.90
CA ASN A 403 -7.74 -25.84 -8.78
C ASN A 403 -6.42 -25.25 -9.30
N GLU A 404 -6.34 -23.92 -9.38
CA GLU A 404 -5.13 -23.26 -9.85
C GLU A 404 -4.02 -23.22 -8.78
N GLU A 405 -4.40 -22.96 -7.53
CA GLU A 405 -3.49 -22.81 -6.39
C GLU A 405 -3.11 -24.16 -5.76
N ILE A 406 -4.02 -25.14 -5.74
CA ILE A 406 -3.79 -26.45 -5.16
C ILE A 406 -2.93 -27.32 -6.08
N ILE A 407 -1.93 -27.96 -5.47
CA ILE A 407 -1.15 -29.04 -6.08
C ILE A 407 -1.54 -30.37 -5.41
N PRO A 408 -2.11 -31.34 -6.16
CA PRO A 408 -2.44 -32.64 -5.59
C PRO A 408 -1.20 -33.34 -5.02
N VAL A 409 -1.32 -33.89 -3.81
CA VAL A 409 -0.21 -34.57 -3.13
C VAL A 409 -0.50 -36.07 -3.10
N LYS A 410 0.39 -36.85 -3.71
CA LYS A 410 0.40 -38.30 -3.58
C LYS A 410 1.14 -38.67 -2.29
N THR A 411 0.49 -39.41 -1.40
CA THR A 411 1.06 -39.72 -0.09
C THR A 411 0.61 -41.07 0.46
N LYS A 412 1.34 -41.54 1.47
CA LYS A 412 0.98 -42.66 2.31
C LYS A 412 -0.19 -42.29 3.22
N TRP A 413 -1.13 -43.21 3.38
CA TRP A 413 -2.23 -43.13 4.33
C TRP A 413 -2.53 -44.50 4.93
N VAL A 414 -2.67 -44.56 6.25
CA VAL A 414 -2.94 -45.79 6.99
C VAL A 414 -4.41 -45.82 7.40
N ASP A 415 -5.14 -46.86 7.00
CA ASP A 415 -6.54 -47.02 7.36
C ASP A 415 -6.69 -47.16 8.89
N PRO A 416 -7.41 -46.25 9.57
CA PRO A 416 -7.53 -46.27 11.02
C PRO A 416 -8.33 -47.46 11.55
N LYS A 417 -9.06 -48.19 10.69
CA LYS A 417 -9.83 -49.39 11.07
C LYS A 417 -9.04 -50.68 10.82
N THR A 418 -8.33 -50.77 9.71
CA THR A 418 -7.67 -52.03 9.31
C THR A 418 -6.15 -52.03 9.53
N GLY A 419 -5.53 -50.86 9.69
CA GLY A 419 -4.07 -50.72 9.73
C GLY A 419 -3.38 -50.89 8.37
N GLU A 420 -4.16 -51.07 7.29
CA GLU A 420 -3.63 -51.24 5.94
C GLU A 420 -3.04 -49.93 5.42
N GLU A 421 -1.82 -50.01 4.87
CA GLU A 421 -1.15 -48.89 4.23
C GLU A 421 -1.56 -48.75 2.76
N LYS A 422 -1.98 -47.55 2.36
CA LYS A 422 -2.39 -47.22 0.98
C LYS A 422 -1.70 -45.96 0.49
N GLN A 423 -1.53 -45.88 -0.82
CA GLN A 423 -1.18 -44.64 -1.51
C GLN A 423 -2.48 -43.92 -1.92
N ILE A 424 -2.64 -42.69 -1.48
CA ILE A 424 -3.78 -41.83 -1.84
C ILE A 424 -3.29 -40.57 -2.54
N VAL A 425 -4.21 -39.90 -3.24
CA VAL A 425 -3.98 -38.55 -3.78
C VAL A 425 -4.93 -37.60 -3.04
N VAL A 426 -4.35 -36.65 -2.31
CA VAL A 426 -5.11 -35.58 -1.66
C VAL A 426 -5.13 -34.38 -2.59
N SER A 427 -6.31 -33.96 -3.04
CA SER A 427 -6.48 -32.92 -4.06
C SER A 427 -7.47 -31.80 -3.67
N ALA A 428 -8.05 -31.86 -2.48
CA ALA A 428 -9.03 -30.88 -2.01
C ALA A 428 -8.90 -30.68 -0.49
N ASP A 429 -9.29 -29.49 -0.02
CA ASP A 429 -9.32 -29.18 1.40
C ASP A 429 -10.40 -30.02 2.10
N ASP A 430 -10.03 -30.75 3.16
CA ASP A 430 -10.95 -31.70 3.84
C ASP A 430 -11.62 -31.10 5.10
N GLY A 431 -11.31 -29.83 5.40
CA GLY A 431 -11.89 -29.06 6.51
C GLY A 431 -13.27 -28.50 6.21
N VAL A 432 -13.63 -28.32 4.93
CA VAL A 432 -14.88 -27.66 4.53
C VAL A 432 -16.09 -28.49 4.95
N ARG A 433 -17.12 -27.84 5.50
CA ARG A 433 -18.38 -28.45 5.94
C ARG A 433 -19.54 -27.76 5.23
N LYS A 434 -20.03 -28.37 4.15
CA LYS A 434 -21.20 -27.87 3.41
C LYS A 434 -22.43 -27.95 4.32
N GLY A 435 -23.22 -26.88 4.33
CA GLY A 435 -24.43 -26.81 5.17
C GLY A 435 -24.20 -26.36 6.62
N THR A 436 -22.99 -25.91 6.99
CA THR A 436 -22.79 -25.23 8.28
C THR A 436 -23.65 -23.95 8.34
N THR A 437 -24.49 -23.84 9.38
CA THR A 437 -25.34 -22.67 9.63
C THR A 437 -25.04 -22.06 10.99
N ALA A 438 -25.39 -20.78 11.19
CA ALA A 438 -25.21 -20.10 12.47
C ALA A 438 -26.02 -20.80 13.59
N GLU A 439 -27.23 -21.29 13.29
CA GLU A 439 -28.08 -22.01 14.24
C GLU A 439 -27.50 -23.38 14.62
N GLY A 440 -26.82 -24.04 13.68
CA GLY A 440 -26.10 -25.29 13.95
C GLY A 440 -24.89 -25.04 14.84
N LEU A 441 -24.12 -23.99 14.55
CA LEU A 441 -22.95 -23.59 15.32
C LEU A 441 -23.31 -23.13 16.75
N ALA A 442 -24.45 -22.48 16.94
CA ALA A 442 -24.94 -22.02 18.24
C ALA A 442 -25.10 -23.16 19.27
N LYS A 443 -25.28 -24.41 18.81
CA LYS A 443 -25.40 -25.60 19.66
C LYS A 443 -24.07 -26.11 20.20
N LEU A 444 -22.94 -25.65 19.67
CA LEU A 444 -21.61 -26.08 20.10
C LEU A 444 -21.27 -25.50 21.47
N LYS A 445 -20.65 -26.34 22.30
CA LYS A 445 -20.13 -25.94 23.61
C LYS A 445 -18.88 -25.05 23.42
N PRO A 446 -18.67 -24.07 24.32
CA PRO A 446 -17.42 -23.33 24.40
C PRO A 446 -16.20 -24.26 24.52
N ALA A 447 -15.09 -23.89 23.88
CA ALA A 447 -13.91 -24.75 23.78
C ALA A 447 -12.84 -24.44 24.85
N PHE A 448 -12.84 -23.25 25.44
CA PHE A 448 -11.74 -22.77 26.29
C PHE A 448 -12.15 -22.28 27.68
N SER A 449 -13.35 -21.70 27.83
CA SER A 449 -13.93 -21.33 29.13
C SER A 449 -15.37 -21.82 29.23
N ALA A 450 -15.84 -22.18 30.42
CA ALA A 450 -17.21 -22.67 30.63
C ALA A 450 -18.28 -21.65 30.24
N ASP A 451 -18.01 -20.36 30.46
CA ASP A 451 -18.82 -19.20 30.09
C ASP A 451 -18.35 -18.52 28.79
N GLY A 452 -17.43 -19.17 28.07
CA GLY A 452 -16.84 -18.63 26.85
C GLY A 452 -17.79 -18.59 25.66
N THR A 453 -17.36 -17.90 24.61
CA THR A 453 -18.08 -17.76 23.34
C THR A 453 -17.35 -18.43 22.18
N THR A 454 -16.06 -18.71 22.33
CA THR A 454 -15.23 -19.34 21.31
C THR A 454 -15.50 -20.85 21.30
N THR A 455 -15.83 -21.40 20.14
CA THR A 455 -16.09 -22.83 19.96
C THR A 455 -15.19 -23.43 18.89
N ALA A 456 -15.18 -24.77 18.79
CA ALA A 456 -14.50 -25.45 17.69
C ALA A 456 -15.06 -25.06 16.30
N GLY A 457 -16.31 -24.58 16.22
CA GLY A 457 -16.93 -24.14 14.98
C GLY A 457 -16.63 -22.68 14.62
N SER A 458 -16.26 -21.85 15.60
CA SER A 458 -15.86 -20.44 15.41
C SER A 458 -14.34 -20.21 15.51
N SER A 459 -13.56 -21.29 15.49
CA SER A 459 -12.09 -21.29 15.53
C SER A 459 -11.53 -21.94 14.26
N SER A 460 -10.32 -21.57 13.87
CA SER A 460 -9.62 -22.27 12.81
C SER A 460 -9.39 -23.74 13.15
N GLN A 461 -9.46 -24.60 12.14
CA GLN A 461 -9.16 -26.02 12.33
C GLN A 461 -7.65 -26.23 12.45
N VAL A 462 -7.25 -27.09 13.39
CA VAL A 462 -5.89 -27.62 13.49
C VAL A 462 -5.64 -28.46 12.23
N SER A 463 -4.60 -28.10 11.47
CA SER A 463 -4.43 -28.58 10.10
C SER A 463 -2.97 -28.79 9.70
N ASP A 464 -2.79 -29.64 8.70
CA ASP A 464 -1.50 -29.89 8.04
C ASP A 464 -1.53 -29.32 6.62
N GLY A 465 -0.40 -28.77 6.16
CA GLY A 465 -0.25 -28.29 4.79
C GLY A 465 1.02 -27.47 4.54
N ALA A 466 1.26 -27.12 3.28
CA ALA A 466 2.38 -26.29 2.84
C ALA A 466 1.96 -25.26 1.77
N GLY A 467 2.73 -24.18 1.65
CA GLY A 467 2.61 -23.19 0.58
C GLY A 467 3.98 -22.67 0.16
N ALA A 468 4.15 -22.30 -1.10
CA ALA A 468 5.39 -21.76 -1.64
C ALA A 468 5.13 -20.67 -2.68
N VAL A 469 6.02 -19.68 -2.70
CA VAL A 469 5.97 -18.51 -3.58
C VAL A 469 7.36 -18.31 -4.17
N LEU A 470 7.46 -18.32 -5.50
CA LEU A 470 8.67 -17.96 -6.23
C LEU A 470 8.66 -16.45 -6.51
N LEU A 471 9.67 -15.77 -5.98
CA LEU A 471 9.88 -14.35 -6.17
C LEU A 471 11.18 -14.08 -6.93
N MET A 472 11.19 -13.01 -7.72
CA MET A 472 12.40 -12.52 -8.35
C MET A 472 12.30 -11.03 -8.68
N LYS A 473 13.42 -10.43 -9.08
CA LYS A 473 13.43 -9.07 -9.60
C LYS A 473 12.72 -9.01 -10.95
N ARG A 474 11.90 -7.96 -11.23
CA ARG A 474 11.12 -7.84 -12.47
C ARG A 474 11.99 -8.00 -13.72
N LYS A 475 13.10 -7.26 -13.79
CA LYS A 475 14.05 -7.35 -14.92
C LYS A 475 14.54 -8.78 -15.18
N THR A 476 14.67 -9.58 -14.13
CA THR A 476 15.09 -10.98 -14.21
C THR A 476 13.95 -11.85 -14.73
N ALA A 477 12.72 -11.67 -14.24
CA ALA A 477 11.54 -12.36 -14.77
C ALA A 477 11.33 -12.08 -16.27
N GLU A 478 11.44 -10.81 -16.69
CA GLU A 478 11.32 -10.38 -18.08
C GLU A 478 12.41 -10.97 -18.97
N LYS A 479 13.67 -10.94 -18.51
CA LYS A 479 14.81 -11.55 -19.22
C LYS A 479 14.61 -13.05 -19.41
N LEU A 480 14.07 -13.74 -18.42
CA LEU A 480 13.79 -15.17 -18.45
C LEU A 480 12.45 -15.50 -19.15
N LYS A 481 11.67 -14.49 -19.54
CA LYS A 481 10.33 -14.61 -20.15
C LYS A 481 9.36 -15.42 -19.28
N LEU A 482 9.46 -15.23 -17.96
CA LEU A 482 8.58 -15.85 -16.99
C LEU A 482 7.32 -15.00 -16.77
N PRO A 483 6.15 -15.61 -16.54
CA PRO A 483 4.93 -14.86 -16.25
C PRO A 483 5.04 -14.13 -14.92
N ILE A 484 4.42 -12.96 -14.82
CA ILE A 484 4.32 -12.19 -13.57
C ILE A 484 2.88 -12.26 -13.11
N LEU A 485 2.64 -12.88 -11.95
CA LEU A 485 1.30 -12.96 -11.33
C LEU A 485 0.93 -11.68 -10.58
N GLY A 486 1.94 -10.92 -10.19
CA GLY A 486 1.82 -9.69 -9.41
C GLY A 486 3.15 -9.34 -8.78
N LYS A 487 3.14 -8.29 -7.95
CA LYS A 487 4.31 -7.81 -7.23
C LYS A 487 4.04 -7.61 -5.74
N PHE A 488 5.10 -7.77 -4.96
CA PHE A 488 5.13 -7.37 -3.57
C PHE A 488 5.27 -5.85 -3.48
N VAL A 489 4.41 -5.20 -2.69
CA VAL A 489 4.40 -3.74 -2.54
C VAL A 489 5.06 -3.33 -1.22
N ARG A 490 4.49 -3.79 -0.10
CA ARG A 490 4.89 -3.39 1.27
C ARG A 490 4.50 -4.47 2.27
N ALA A 491 5.21 -4.50 3.40
CA ALA A 491 4.80 -5.26 4.58
C ALA A 491 5.04 -4.45 5.85
N ALA A 492 4.23 -4.69 6.88
CA ALA A 492 4.40 -4.15 8.21
C ALA A 492 4.16 -5.22 9.27
N VAL A 493 4.93 -5.13 10.36
CA VAL A 493 4.74 -5.90 11.59
C VAL A 493 4.59 -4.91 12.73
N VAL A 494 3.65 -5.16 13.63
CA VAL A 494 3.40 -4.33 14.82
C VAL A 494 3.27 -5.21 16.06
N GLY A 495 3.67 -4.68 17.22
CA GLY A 495 3.40 -5.30 18.52
C GLY A 495 2.05 -4.84 19.09
N VAL A 496 1.35 -5.74 19.77
CA VAL A 496 0.09 -5.50 20.49
C VAL A 496 0.11 -6.30 21.81
N PRO A 497 -0.77 -6.02 22.79
CA PRO A 497 -0.74 -6.77 24.04
C PRO A 497 -0.97 -8.28 23.84
N PRO A 498 -0.14 -9.18 24.40
CA PRO A 498 -0.24 -10.63 24.18
C PRO A 498 -1.61 -11.22 24.58
N ARG A 499 -2.20 -10.75 25.69
CA ARG A 499 -3.53 -11.18 26.17
C ARG A 499 -4.67 -11.00 25.17
N ILE A 500 -4.51 -10.12 24.18
CA ILE A 500 -5.47 -9.82 23.12
C ILE A 500 -4.80 -9.84 21.75
N MET A 501 -3.81 -10.71 21.54
CA MET A 501 -3.02 -10.79 20.31
C MET A 501 -3.85 -10.83 19.01
N GLY A 502 -5.08 -11.33 19.09
CA GLY A 502 -6.06 -11.31 18.01
C GLY A 502 -6.27 -9.94 17.34
N VAL A 503 -6.07 -8.83 18.06
CA VAL A 503 -6.25 -7.48 17.49
C VAL A 503 -5.17 -7.09 16.47
N GLY A 504 -4.12 -7.89 16.28
CA GLY A 504 -2.98 -7.61 15.41
C GLY A 504 -3.33 -7.02 14.03
N PRO A 505 -4.24 -7.62 13.23
CA PRO A 505 -4.62 -7.09 11.92
C PRO A 505 -5.20 -5.67 11.98
N ALA A 506 -5.94 -5.33 13.03
CA ALA A 506 -6.51 -4.00 13.22
C ALA A 506 -5.45 -2.88 13.33
N TYR A 507 -4.19 -3.23 13.61
CA TYR A 507 -3.07 -2.29 13.69
C TYR A 507 -2.07 -2.48 12.55
N ALA A 508 -1.83 -3.71 12.11
CA ALA A 508 -0.89 -4.01 11.03
C ALA A 508 -1.40 -3.51 9.67
N ILE A 509 -2.70 -3.64 9.39
CA ILE A 509 -3.30 -3.19 8.13
C ILE A 509 -3.17 -1.66 7.98
N PRO A 510 -3.61 -0.82 8.96
CA PRO A 510 -3.37 0.62 8.87
C PRO A 510 -1.88 0.99 8.73
N ALA A 511 -0.99 0.28 9.42
CA ALA A 511 0.44 0.55 9.34
C ALA A 511 0.99 0.34 7.92
N VAL A 512 0.66 -0.79 7.28
CA VAL A 512 1.16 -1.08 5.92
C VAL A 512 0.49 -0.18 4.87
N LEU A 513 -0.80 0.13 5.04
CA LEU A 513 -1.53 1.05 4.13
C LEU A 513 -0.94 2.46 4.20
N LYS A 514 -0.66 2.97 5.41
CA LYS A 514 0.02 4.26 5.60
C LYS A 514 1.39 4.30 4.92
N GLN A 515 2.18 3.23 5.04
CA GLN A 515 3.49 3.13 4.38
C GLN A 515 3.40 3.08 2.84
N ALA A 516 2.26 2.64 2.30
CA ALA A 516 1.99 2.58 0.87
C ALA A 516 1.25 3.83 0.34
N GLY A 517 0.83 4.75 1.21
CA GLY A 517 0.00 5.89 0.83
C GLY A 517 -1.42 5.49 0.38
N LEU A 518 -1.94 4.39 0.92
CA LEU A 518 -3.27 3.85 0.61
C LEU A 518 -4.23 3.99 1.79
N SER A 519 -5.51 3.88 1.50
CA SER A 519 -6.62 3.77 2.45
C SER A 519 -7.23 2.36 2.43
N VAL A 520 -8.10 2.07 3.40
CA VAL A 520 -8.86 0.82 3.45
C VAL A 520 -9.75 0.63 2.21
N ASN A 521 -10.24 1.73 1.62
CA ASN A 521 -11.15 1.68 0.48
C ASN A 521 -10.46 1.30 -0.83
N ASP A 522 -9.15 1.57 -0.94
CA ASP A 522 -8.35 1.28 -2.14
C ASP A 522 -8.09 -0.21 -2.33
N ILE A 523 -8.25 -1.02 -1.27
CA ILE A 523 -7.98 -2.46 -1.32
C ILE A 523 -9.19 -3.21 -1.87
N ASP A 524 -8.90 -4.11 -2.80
CA ASP A 524 -9.87 -4.90 -3.54
C ASP A 524 -10.28 -6.18 -2.81
N ILE A 525 -9.32 -6.84 -2.18
CA ILE A 525 -9.46 -8.12 -1.48
C ILE A 525 -8.58 -8.13 -0.22
N TYR A 526 -9.15 -8.65 0.86
CA TYR A 526 -8.49 -8.90 2.13
C TYR A 526 -8.47 -10.39 2.42
N GLU A 527 -7.28 -10.97 2.49
CA GLU A 527 -7.04 -12.30 3.07
C GLU A 527 -6.64 -12.13 4.54
N ILE A 528 -7.63 -12.03 5.43
CA ILE A 528 -7.42 -11.90 6.89
C ILE A 528 -7.54 -13.29 7.51
N ASN A 529 -6.48 -13.77 8.14
CA ASN A 529 -6.48 -15.09 8.76
C ASN A 529 -7.56 -15.20 9.85
N GLU A 530 -8.31 -16.30 9.82
CA GLU A 530 -9.45 -16.56 10.69
C GLU A 530 -9.06 -17.50 11.83
N ALA A 531 -7.99 -17.17 12.59
CA ALA A 531 -7.57 -17.99 13.73
C ALA A 531 -8.74 -18.22 14.71
N PHE A 532 -9.47 -17.15 14.99
CA PHE A 532 -10.76 -17.16 15.68
C PHE A 532 -11.71 -16.14 15.03
N ALA A 533 -13.01 -16.42 15.05
CA ALA A 533 -14.02 -15.48 14.54
C ALA A 533 -14.07 -14.18 15.37
N SER A 534 -13.86 -14.27 16.69
CA SER A 534 -13.80 -13.12 17.62
C SER A 534 -12.86 -12.02 17.10
N GLN A 535 -11.61 -12.39 16.80
CA GLN A 535 -10.58 -11.45 16.37
C GLN A 535 -10.74 -11.00 14.92
N ALA A 536 -11.21 -11.89 14.04
CA ALA A 536 -11.42 -11.56 12.63
C ALA A 536 -12.54 -10.53 12.51
N VAL A 537 -13.69 -10.79 13.14
CA VAL A 537 -14.83 -9.86 13.18
C VAL A 537 -14.42 -8.54 13.81
N TYR A 538 -13.72 -8.55 14.95
CA TYR A 538 -13.21 -7.32 15.57
C TYR A 538 -12.37 -6.50 14.59
N SER A 539 -11.39 -7.11 13.92
CA SER A 539 -10.48 -6.39 13.02
C SER A 539 -11.21 -5.80 11.81
N ILE A 540 -12.17 -6.54 11.25
CA ILE A 540 -13.00 -6.10 10.12
C ILE A 540 -13.88 -4.91 10.54
N GLU A 541 -14.61 -5.03 11.65
CA GLU A 541 -15.49 -3.98 12.16
C GLU A 541 -14.70 -2.72 12.57
N LYS A 542 -13.56 -2.90 13.26
CA LYS A 542 -12.71 -1.79 13.72
C LYS A 542 -12.17 -0.95 12.57
N LEU A 543 -11.86 -1.59 11.44
CA LEU A 543 -11.31 -0.93 10.25
C LEU A 543 -12.38 -0.48 9.25
N GLY A 544 -13.65 -0.84 9.46
CA GLY A 544 -14.72 -0.55 8.51
C GLY A 544 -14.54 -1.27 7.17
N ILE A 545 -13.94 -2.46 7.16
CA ILE A 545 -13.72 -3.23 5.93
C ILE A 545 -15.05 -3.83 5.47
N ASP A 546 -15.36 -3.69 4.17
CA ASP A 546 -16.48 -4.41 3.56
C ASP A 546 -16.25 -5.92 3.64
N ILE A 547 -17.13 -6.62 4.35
CA ILE A 547 -17.10 -8.07 4.56
C ILE A 547 -17.11 -8.89 3.24
N ASN A 548 -17.60 -8.30 2.15
CA ASN A 548 -17.60 -8.93 0.83
C ASN A 548 -16.21 -8.96 0.19
N LYS A 549 -15.30 -8.08 0.62
CA LYS A 549 -13.89 -8.08 0.21
C LYS A 549 -13.03 -9.05 1.04
N VAL A 550 -13.54 -9.55 2.17
CA VAL A 550 -12.78 -10.41 3.10
C VAL A 550 -12.96 -11.89 2.75
N ASN A 551 -11.84 -12.60 2.58
CA ASN A 551 -11.75 -14.04 2.35
C ASN A 551 -12.83 -14.53 1.37
N PRO A 552 -12.87 -14.03 0.12
CA PRO A 552 -13.98 -14.29 -0.81
C PRO A 552 -14.14 -15.79 -1.15
N LYS A 553 -13.07 -16.58 -1.04
CA LYS A 553 -13.08 -18.05 -1.17
C LYS A 553 -13.19 -18.79 0.16
N GLY A 554 -13.54 -18.10 1.25
CA GLY A 554 -13.55 -18.63 2.62
C GLY A 554 -12.15 -18.64 3.24
N GLY A 555 -12.09 -18.75 4.57
CA GLY A 555 -10.84 -18.64 5.32
C GLY A 555 -10.60 -19.81 6.27
N ALA A 556 -9.68 -19.60 7.21
CA ALA A 556 -9.09 -20.66 8.03
C ALA A 556 -10.07 -21.40 8.97
N ILE A 557 -11.24 -20.83 9.29
CA ILE A 557 -12.32 -21.56 9.98
C ILE A 557 -12.79 -22.74 9.11
N ALA A 558 -12.92 -22.50 7.80
CA ALA A 558 -13.41 -23.49 6.87
C ALA A 558 -12.33 -24.44 6.34
N ILE A 559 -11.19 -23.91 5.89
CA ILE A 559 -10.15 -24.71 5.21
C ILE A 559 -8.97 -25.08 6.13
N GLY A 560 -8.85 -24.47 7.30
CA GLY A 560 -7.81 -24.78 8.29
C GLY A 560 -6.67 -23.77 8.39
N HIS A 561 -5.92 -23.85 9.50
CA HIS A 561 -4.78 -22.99 9.84
C HIS A 561 -3.53 -23.81 10.18
N PRO A 562 -2.80 -24.33 9.17
CA PRO A 562 -1.46 -24.89 9.37
C PRO A 562 -0.47 -23.74 9.64
N LEU A 563 -0.37 -23.31 10.89
CA LEU A 563 0.39 -22.15 11.40
C LEU A 563 1.44 -21.60 10.41
N GLY A 564 2.60 -22.25 10.29
CA GLY A 564 3.71 -21.82 9.44
C GLY A 564 3.40 -21.69 7.96
N ALA A 565 2.49 -22.49 7.40
CA ALA A 565 2.12 -22.46 5.99
C ALA A 565 1.12 -21.37 5.62
N THR A 566 0.36 -20.85 6.58
CA THR A 566 -0.84 -20.03 6.29
C THR A 566 -0.52 -18.75 5.54
N GLY A 567 0.53 -18.03 5.92
CA GLY A 567 0.90 -16.80 5.24
C GLY A 567 1.33 -17.00 3.78
N ALA A 568 2.14 -18.02 3.49
CA ALA A 568 2.55 -18.36 2.12
C ALA A 568 1.35 -18.87 1.30
N ARG A 569 0.49 -19.68 1.93
CA ARG A 569 -0.77 -20.17 1.33
C ARG A 569 -1.67 -19.02 0.89
N GLN A 570 -1.85 -18.01 1.75
CA GLN A 570 -2.69 -16.85 1.45
C GLN A 570 -2.18 -16.02 0.26
N VAL A 571 -0.88 -16.02 -0.03
CA VAL A 571 -0.33 -15.37 -1.24
C VAL A 571 -0.88 -16.02 -2.50
N SER A 572 -0.88 -17.36 -2.56
CA SER A 572 -1.46 -18.10 -3.68
C SER A 572 -2.97 -17.87 -3.80
N THR A 573 -3.70 -17.93 -2.68
CA THR A 573 -5.15 -17.69 -2.65
C THR A 573 -5.52 -16.28 -3.10
N LEU A 574 -4.77 -15.26 -2.65
CA LEU A 574 -4.99 -13.85 -2.97
C LEU A 574 -4.75 -13.57 -4.46
N LEU A 575 -3.56 -13.93 -4.98
CA LEU A 575 -3.17 -13.56 -6.34
C LEU A 575 -4.06 -14.24 -7.40
N THR A 576 -4.41 -15.51 -7.19
CA THR A 576 -5.33 -16.22 -8.09
C THR A 576 -6.73 -15.59 -8.09
N GLU A 577 -7.21 -15.13 -6.94
CA GLU A 577 -8.53 -14.50 -6.83
C GLU A 577 -8.56 -13.08 -7.40
N LEU A 578 -7.53 -12.27 -7.15
CA LEU A 578 -7.38 -10.95 -7.75
C LEU A 578 -7.42 -11.06 -9.27
N ARG A 579 -6.63 -11.97 -9.85
CA ARG A 579 -6.63 -12.22 -11.29
C ARG A 579 -7.98 -12.70 -11.82
N ARG A 580 -8.61 -13.68 -11.15
CA ARG A 580 -9.93 -14.21 -11.52
C ARG A 580 -11.00 -13.11 -11.55
N THR A 581 -10.94 -12.20 -10.58
CA THR A 581 -11.90 -11.10 -10.43
C THR A 581 -11.49 -9.81 -11.15
N LYS A 582 -10.35 -9.82 -11.86
CA LYS A 582 -9.74 -8.66 -12.54
C LYS A 582 -9.56 -7.45 -11.61
N LYS A 583 -9.28 -7.73 -10.34
CA LYS A 583 -8.98 -6.76 -9.28
C LYS A 583 -7.47 -6.70 -9.07
N LYS A 584 -6.96 -5.59 -8.53
CA LYS A 584 -5.51 -5.34 -8.47
C LYS A 584 -4.93 -5.45 -7.07
N LEU A 585 -5.53 -4.81 -6.08
CA LEU A 585 -4.86 -4.59 -4.79
C LEU A 585 -5.33 -5.53 -3.68
N GLY A 586 -4.43 -6.37 -3.20
CA GLY A 586 -4.72 -7.30 -2.12
C GLY A 586 -3.94 -7.00 -0.84
N VAL A 587 -4.58 -7.24 0.30
CA VAL A 587 -3.91 -7.27 1.60
C VAL A 587 -4.01 -8.66 2.20
N ILE A 588 -2.89 -9.20 2.65
CA ILE A 588 -2.84 -10.38 3.49
C ILE A 588 -2.53 -9.92 4.92
N SER A 589 -3.28 -10.39 5.92
CA SER A 589 -3.00 -10.05 7.32
C SER A 589 -3.39 -11.16 8.29
N MET A 590 -2.70 -11.21 9.43
CA MET A 590 -2.96 -12.16 10.50
C MET A 590 -2.58 -11.59 11.87
N CYS A 591 -3.29 -12.04 12.89
CA CYS A 591 -2.82 -11.98 14.26
C CYS A 591 -1.66 -12.96 14.45
N VAL A 592 -0.80 -12.67 15.42
CA VAL A 592 0.41 -13.43 15.67
C VAL A 592 0.51 -13.67 17.18
N GLY A 593 0.70 -14.94 17.56
CA GLY A 593 0.88 -15.35 18.95
C GLY A 593 1.93 -14.50 19.67
N SER A 594 1.82 -14.42 21.00
CA SER A 594 2.62 -13.54 21.87
C SER A 594 2.48 -12.03 21.58
N GLY A 595 1.42 -11.59 20.91
CA GLY A 595 1.06 -10.17 20.83
C GLY A 595 1.65 -9.41 19.64
N MET A 596 1.36 -9.86 18.42
CA MET A 596 1.79 -9.17 17.21
C MET A 596 0.69 -9.17 16.13
N GLY A 597 0.86 -8.31 15.13
CA GLY A 597 0.10 -8.35 13.88
C GLY A 597 1.04 -8.17 12.69
N MET A 598 0.75 -8.85 11.59
CA MET A 598 1.49 -8.69 10.33
C MET A 598 0.51 -8.43 9.18
N ALA A 599 0.89 -7.54 8.26
CA ALA A 599 0.17 -7.30 7.03
C ALA A 599 1.13 -7.09 5.86
N ALA A 600 0.74 -7.52 4.65
CA ALA A 600 1.47 -7.30 3.41
C ALA A 600 0.51 -6.93 2.28
N ILE A 601 0.96 -6.05 1.39
CA ILE A 601 0.24 -5.58 0.21
C ILE A 601 0.85 -6.22 -1.03
N PHE A 602 -0.01 -6.76 -1.89
CA PHE A 602 0.34 -7.26 -3.21
C PHE A 602 -0.50 -6.57 -4.27
N GLU A 603 0.09 -6.32 -5.43
CA GLU A 603 -0.60 -5.83 -6.62
C GLU A 603 -0.57 -6.93 -7.69
N ALA A 604 -1.72 -7.41 -8.13
CA ALA A 604 -1.81 -8.40 -9.20
C ALA A 604 -1.53 -7.78 -10.58
N GLU A 605 -0.85 -8.55 -11.42
CA GLU A 605 -0.50 -8.22 -12.80
C GLU A 605 -0.94 -9.37 -13.70
N TRP A 606 -1.39 -9.07 -14.92
CA TRP A 606 -1.90 -10.06 -15.86
C TRP A 606 -1.73 -9.65 -17.32
#